data_AF-A0A535D983-F1
#
_entry.id   AF-A0A535D983-F1
#
_cell.length_a   1.000
_cell.length_b   1.000
_cell.length_c   1.000
_cell.angle_alpha   90.00
_cell.angle_beta   90.00
_cell.angle_gamma   90.00
#
_symmetry.space_group_name_H-M   'P 1'
#
loop_
_entity.id
_entity.type
_entity.pdbx_description
1 polymer ?
#
loop_
_entity_poly.entity_id
_entity_poly.type
_entity_poly.pdbx_seq_one_letter_code
_entity_poly.pdbx_strand_id
1 'polypeptide(L)'
;MLPLELIRKDPERVKRAAQLKGEPAPIDEILQLDEKWRGHLHRAETIKAEQNRLSKEFAQTRDPQLKDRLREMADRAKADLAEA
;
A
#
# COMPACT_ATOMS: atom_id res chain seq x y z
N MET A 1 12.34 -14.23 -13.27
CA MET A 1 11.95 -13.40 -12.11
C MET A 1 11.18 -14.28 -11.13
N LEU A 2 11.49 -14.24 -9.83
CA LEU A 2 10.81 -15.04 -8.81
C LEU A 2 9.49 -14.35 -8.40
N PRO A 3 8.34 -15.05 -8.31
CA PRO A 3 7.10 -14.45 -7.84
C PRO A 3 7.19 -14.03 -6.38
N LEU A 4 6.83 -12.78 -6.05
CA LEU A 4 6.82 -12.28 -4.67
C LEU A 4 5.82 -13.05 -3.79
N GLU A 5 4.74 -13.56 -4.38
CA GLU A 5 3.77 -14.42 -3.68
C GLU A 5 4.44 -15.69 -3.11
N LEU A 6 5.40 -16.28 -3.83
CA LEU A 6 6.11 -17.46 -3.35
C LEU A 6 6.97 -17.11 -2.13
N ILE A 7 7.64 -15.96 -2.15
CA ILE A 7 8.44 -15.46 -1.04
C ILE A 7 7.54 -15.21 0.19
N ARG A 8 6.33 -14.68 0.00
CA ARG A 8 5.37 -14.46 1.10
C ARG A 8 4.81 -15.76 1.68
N LYS A 9 4.47 -16.74 0.83
CA LYS A 9 3.85 -17.99 1.24
C LYS A 9 4.83 -18.95 1.92
N ASP A 10 6.07 -19.00 1.44
CA ASP A 10 7.07 -19.95 1.91
C ASP A 10 8.49 -19.33 1.89
N PRO A 11 8.75 -18.35 2.77
CA PRO A 11 10.03 -17.63 2.79
C PRO A 11 11.21 -18.54 3.15
N GLU A 12 11.01 -19.52 4.03
CA GLU A 12 12.06 -20.43 4.48
C GLU A 12 12.54 -21.35 3.35
N ARG A 13 11.62 -21.83 2.51
CA ARG A 13 12.00 -22.58 1.31
C ARG A 13 12.85 -21.74 0.36
N VAL A 14 12.52 -20.46 0.20
CA VAL A 14 13.29 -19.55 -0.66
C VAL A 14 14.67 -19.25 -0.06
N LYS A 15 14.76 -18.97 1.24
CA LYS A 15 16.04 -18.79 1.97
C LYS A 15 16.94 -20.01 1.80
N ARG A 16 16.41 -21.20 2.02
CA ARG A 16 17.15 -22.45 1.85
C ARG A 16 17.63 -22.65 0.42
N ALA A 17 16.78 -22.35 -0.57
CA ALA A 17 17.17 -22.45 -1.97
C ALA A 17 18.30 -21.48 -2.35
N ALA A 18 18.27 -20.25 -1.83
CA ALA A 18 19.34 -19.27 -2.02
C ALA A 18 20.64 -19.72 -1.35
N GLN A 19 20.57 -20.24 -0.12
CA GLN A 19 21.71 -20.78 0.60
C GLN A 19 22.36 -21.95 -0.15
N LEU A 20 21.56 -22.88 -0.70
CA LEU A 20 22.07 -24.01 -1.50
C LEU A 20 22.76 -23.55 -2.79
N LYS A 21 22.38 -22.40 -3.33
CA LYS A 21 23.03 -21.78 -4.49
C LYS A 21 24.27 -20.98 -4.13
N GLY A 22 24.55 -20.77 -2.83
CA GLY A 22 25.62 -19.89 -2.36
C GLY A 22 25.32 -18.41 -2.61
N GLU A 23 24.05 -18.06 -2.81
CA GLU A 23 23.62 -16.69 -3.10
C GLU A 23 23.07 -16.03 -1.83
N PRO A 24 23.58 -14.85 -1.42
CA PRO A 24 22.97 -14.07 -0.35
C PRO A 24 21.63 -13.49 -0.85
N ALA A 25 20.52 -13.98 -0.29
CA ALA A 25 19.19 -13.46 -0.57
C ALA A 25 18.61 -12.76 0.67
N PRO A 26 18.41 -11.44 0.64
CA PRO A 26 17.87 -10.68 1.77
C PRO A 26 16.33 -10.84 1.86
N ILE A 27 15.86 -12.08 2.05
CA ILE A 27 14.43 -12.42 2.04
C ILE A 27 13.66 -11.67 3.12
N ASP A 28 14.24 -11.51 4.30
CA ASP A 28 13.59 -10.79 5.41
C ASP A 28 13.42 -9.31 5.09
N GLU A 29 14.42 -8.65 4.50
CA GLU A 29 14.33 -7.24 4.07
C GLU A 29 13.30 -7.05 2.96
N ILE A 30 13.24 -8.00 2.01
CA ILE A 30 12.23 -8.00 0.93
C ILE A 30 10.82 -8.07 1.53
N LEU A 31 10.60 -8.94 2.52
CA LEU A 31 9.29 -9.07 3.18
C LEU A 31 8.92 -7.82 4.00
N GLN A 32 9.89 -7.18 4.65
CA GLN A 32 9.65 -5.93 5.38
C GLN A 32 9.25 -4.79 4.44
N LEU A 33 9.93 -4.63 3.30
CA LEU A 33 9.58 -3.65 2.28
C LEU A 33 8.22 -3.95 1.66
N ASP A 34 7.95 -5.23 1.38
CA ASP A 34 6.65 -5.68 0.89
C ASP A 34 5.51 -5.35 1.85
N GLU A 35 5.71 -5.57 3.14
CA GLU A 35 4.73 -5.25 4.17
C GLU A 35 4.45 -3.74 4.24
N LYS A 36 5.50 -2.91 4.24
CA LYS A 36 5.36 -1.45 4.19
C LYS A 36 4.55 -1.03 2.96
N TRP A 37 4.97 -1.47 1.77
CA TRP A 37 4.31 -1.14 0.52
C TRP A 37 2.82 -1.53 0.53
N ARG A 38 2.49 -2.75 0.98
CA ARG A 38 1.09 -3.18 1.12
C ARG A 38 0.32 -2.32 2.12
N GLY A 39 0.96 -1.87 3.20
CA GLY A 39 0.39 -0.93 4.15
C GLY A 39 0.06 0.42 3.52
N HIS A 40 0.99 1.02 2.77
CA HIS A 40 0.75 2.27 2.05
C HIS A 40 -0.36 2.12 0.99
N LEU A 41 -0.34 1.02 0.23
CA LEU A 41 -1.38 0.73 -0.76
C LEU A 41 -2.77 0.65 -0.11
N HIS A 42 -2.89 -0.11 0.98
CA HIS A 42 -4.16 -0.26 1.69
C HIS A 42 -4.68 1.08 2.24
N ARG A 43 -3.79 1.93 2.79
CA ARG A 43 -4.18 3.28 3.24
C ARG A 43 -4.65 4.15 2.09
N ALA A 44 -3.92 4.16 0.97
CA ALA A 44 -4.32 4.92 -0.21
C ALA A 44 -5.68 4.48 -0.76
N GLU A 45 -5.95 3.17 -0.80
CA GLU A 45 -7.25 2.62 -1.20
C GLU A 45 -8.36 3.03 -0.24
N THR A 46 -8.10 3.02 1.07
CA THR A 46 -9.05 3.45 2.11
C THR A 46 -9.40 4.93 1.94
N ILE A 47 -8.40 5.80 1.79
CA ILE A 47 -8.62 7.24 1.58
C ILE A 47 -9.42 7.48 0.30
N LYS A 48 -9.11 6.77 -0.79
CA LYS A 48 -9.84 6.86 -2.05
C LYS A 48 -11.30 6.41 -1.90
N ALA A 49 -11.55 5.34 -1.15
CA ALA A 49 -12.90 4.84 -0.88
C ALA A 49 -13.73 5.86 -0.09
N GLU A 50 -13.14 6.47 0.94
CA GLU A 50 -13.78 7.52 1.73
C GLU A 50 -14.02 8.80 0.91
N GLN A 51 -13.05 9.23 0.10
CA GLN A 51 -13.19 10.37 -0.81
C GLN A 51 -14.38 10.17 -1.77
N ASN A 52 -14.52 8.97 -2.34
CA ASN A 52 -15.65 8.63 -3.20
C ASN A 52 -17.00 8.71 -2.47
N ARG A 53 -17.07 8.31 -1.19
CA ARG A 53 -18.28 8.42 -0.38
C ARG A 53 -18.64 9.88 -0.13
N LEU A 54 -17.69 10.68 0.34
CA LEU A 54 -17.89 12.11 0.59
C LEU A 54 -18.20 12.90 -0.69
N SER A 55 -17.65 12.49 -1.83
CA SER A 55 -17.94 13.13 -3.13
C SER A 55 -19.40 12.93 -3.54
N LYS A 56 -19.97 11.75 -3.25
CA LYS A 56 -21.40 11.48 -3.47
C LYS A 56 -22.27 12.29 -2.52
N GLU A 57 -21.86 12.42 -1.27
CA GLU A 57 -22.56 13.24 -0.27
C GLU A 57 -22.54 14.73 -0.65
N PHE A 58 -21.38 15.26 -1.04
CA PHE A 58 -21.24 16.63 -1.51
C PHE A 58 -22.10 16.92 -2.75
N ALA A 59 -22.23 15.97 -3.68
CA ALA A 59 -23.11 16.13 -4.84
C ALA A 59 -24.58 16.33 -4.45
N GLN A 60 -25.01 15.80 -3.29
CA GLN A 60 -26.38 15.91 -2.77
C GLN A 60 -26.57 17.16 -1.92
N THR A 61 -25.62 17.45 -1.01
CA THR A 61 -25.76 18.54 -0.02
C THR A 61 -25.22 19.87 -0.50
N ARG A 62 -24.23 19.86 -1.42
CA ARG A 62 -23.40 21.00 -1.81
C ARG A 62 -22.73 21.71 -0.62
N ASP A 63 -22.48 20.96 0.46
CA ASP A 63 -21.90 21.50 1.68
C ASP A 63 -20.42 21.94 1.47
N PRO A 64 -20.09 23.23 1.67
CA PRO A 64 -18.72 23.71 1.55
C PRO A 64 -17.73 23.01 2.51
N GLN A 65 -18.16 22.52 3.68
CA GLN A 65 -17.29 21.78 4.61
C GLN A 65 -16.81 20.45 4.01
N LEU A 66 -17.66 19.78 3.22
CA LEU A 66 -17.28 18.55 2.52
C LEU A 66 -16.27 18.81 1.42
N LYS A 67 -16.35 19.97 0.75
CA LYS A 67 -15.39 20.37 -0.29
C LYS A 67 -13.97 20.51 0.27
N ASP A 68 -13.82 21.15 1.43
CA ASP A 68 -12.52 21.31 2.08
C ASP A 68 -11.94 19.96 2.53
N ARG A 69 -12.79 19.11 3.11
CA ARG A 69 -12.40 17.75 3.54
C ARG A 69 -11.97 16.87 2.36
N LEU A 70 -12.66 16.95 1.22
CA LEU A 70 -12.29 16.22 -0.01
C LEU A 70 -10.90 16.61 -0.53
N ARG A 71 -10.55 17.89 -0.42
CA ARG A 71 -9.24 18.41 -0.82
C ARG A 71 -8.14 17.90 0.11
N GLU A 72 -8.35 17.99 1.43
CA GLU A 72 -7.40 17.49 2.42
C GLU A 72 -7.14 15.99 2.26
N MET A 73 -8.17 15.20 1.96
CA MET A 73 -8.03 13.77 1.70
C MET A 73 -7.24 13.47 0.42
N ALA A 74 -7.38 14.30 -0.63
CA ALA A 74 -6.59 14.16 -1.84
C ALA A 74 -5.09 14.40 -1.57
N ASP A 75 -4.78 15.42 -0.78
CA ASP A 75 -3.41 15.75 -0.40
C ASP A 75 -2.78 14.65 0.48
N ARG A 76 -3.54 14.12 1.46
CA ARG A 76 -3.11 12.98 2.28
C ARG A 76 -2.86 11.72 1.46
N ALA A 77 -3.75 11.36 0.53
CA ALA A 77 -3.55 10.20 -0.34
C ALA A 77 -2.28 10.32 -1.19
N LYS A 78 -1.99 11.52 -1.68
CA LYS A 78 -0.78 11.79 -2.47
C LYS A 78 0.49 11.71 -1.62
N ALA A 79 0.46 12.19 -0.38
CA ALA A 79 1.58 12.08 0.56
C ALA A 79 1.86 10.63 0.94
N ASP A 80 0.82 9.86 1.31
CA ASP A 80 0.95 8.45 1.71
C ASP A 80 1.57 7.58 0.60
N LEU A 81 1.27 7.88 -0.66
CA LEU A 81 1.85 7.19 -1.82
C LEU A 81 3.25 7.69 -2.18
N ALA A 82 3.62 8.93 -1.84
CA ALA A 82 4.95 9.46 -2.07
C ALA A 82 5.98 8.94 -1.05
N GLU A 83 5.51 8.49 0.12
CA GLU A 83 6.32 7.87 1.17
C GLU A 83 6.46 6.34 1.02
N ALA A 84 5.75 5.74 0.06
CA ALA A 84 5.72 4.30 -0.22
C ALA A 84 6.84 3.87 -1.18
#